data_AF-A0A7W6MLE5-F1
#
_entry.id   AF-A0A7W6MLE5-F1
#
_cell.length_a   1.000
_cell.length_b   1.000
_cell.length_c   1.000
_cell.angle_alpha   90.00
_cell.angle_beta   90.00
_cell.angle_gamma   90.00
#
_symmetry.space_group_name_H-M   'P 1'
#
loop_
_entity.id
_entity.type
_entity.pdbx_description
1 polymer ?
#
loop_
_entity_poly.entity_id
_entity_poly.type
_entity_poly.pdbx_seq_one_letter_code
_entity_poly.pdbx_strand_id
1 'polypeptide(L)'
;MSAKIVQRSRGKSAVAAAAYRAGARLTDARTGSTWDYSRKRHVLDSFMTGPADAPAWALDRETLWSRVELAEVRKNSQTAREIEISIPRDLQPAAWRAFLADVARPYVEAGAVVDTCIHVPPAGDNGINAHAHLLMTCRRLDPASPTGFAKTRNDALAAIFESGGRRGGTRGDALMAERERVAVVVNSYLRAAGSRRRADHRSYQARGDPRAPEPKMGEQRVAAVRRRRKHDRRSAVVTGLRETRKLENELIETEKQMALSARGFARAPDRKKALHQQDYKLGLLKDRFPDAVLPPGTADSLYLVDAKDPRKVRVLLRDGGWVESDDESGTVSLWGPRSAPATALANAIAESTGYGVDRVERTASAGRPGKTRRKSAVSEDESISIADKWRRRGFADVTESPAGVRVGVGGRSNLLDSGDHVDLFGPVSDESLRALASKAAEDWGGSLTLDGPWPEEATGRLWLECQRQGIDLVGYEPSPAVAAAWAAESGSIADTATKLRAVRSETREADLLLSAASGDVAALRRLDPDLRAFVQGHMDDDQRSELARADREEVTASLPAFRKLGRAELDRDPNAATVVAQPEPKAPSDEYERRPT
;
A
#
# COMPACT_ATOMS: atom_id res chain seq x y z
N MET A 1 -11.84 -6.91 -0.74
CA MET A 1 -12.57 -8.18 -0.94
C MET A 1 -12.54 -9.02 0.34
N SER A 2 -13.68 -9.57 0.74
CA SER A 2 -13.77 -10.57 1.82
C SER A 2 -14.29 -11.91 1.27
N ALA A 3 -13.89 -13.02 1.88
CA ALA A 3 -14.37 -14.37 1.54
C ALA A 3 -14.94 -15.06 2.77
N LYS A 4 -16.08 -15.75 2.62
CA LYS A 4 -16.82 -16.39 3.70
C LYS A 4 -17.36 -17.74 3.24
N ILE A 5 -17.63 -18.63 4.18
CA ILE A 5 -18.31 -19.90 3.95
C ILE A 5 -19.69 -19.88 4.63
N VAL A 6 -20.71 -20.36 3.92
CA VAL A 6 -22.03 -20.68 4.46
C VAL A 6 -21.95 -22.10 5.01
N GLN A 7 -22.15 -22.25 6.31
CA GLN A 7 -21.99 -23.53 7.01
C GLN A 7 -23.17 -23.78 7.95
N ARG A 8 -23.75 -24.98 7.85
CA ARG A 8 -24.93 -25.37 8.62
C ARG A 8 -24.73 -25.40 10.12
N SER A 9 -23.57 -25.89 10.57
CA SER A 9 -23.25 -25.93 12.00
C SER A 9 -23.15 -24.54 12.65
N ARG A 10 -23.20 -23.46 11.85
CA ARG A 10 -23.29 -22.07 12.33
C ARG A 10 -24.71 -21.50 12.15
N GLY A 11 -25.72 -22.35 11.97
CA GLY A 11 -27.12 -21.96 11.78
C GLY A 11 -27.39 -21.28 10.44
N LYS A 12 -26.55 -21.46 9.41
CA LYS A 12 -26.71 -20.81 8.11
C LYS A 12 -27.28 -21.74 7.06
N SER A 13 -28.10 -21.18 6.17
CA SER A 13 -28.66 -21.84 4.98
C SER A 13 -28.24 -21.07 3.72
N ALA A 14 -27.94 -21.80 2.64
CA ALA A 14 -27.64 -21.24 1.33
C ALA A 14 -28.87 -20.60 0.70
N VAL A 15 -30.06 -21.19 0.86
CA VAL A 15 -31.32 -20.59 0.39
C VAL A 15 -31.60 -19.28 1.11
N ALA A 16 -31.49 -19.26 2.45
CA ALA A 16 -31.64 -18.03 3.23
C ALA A 16 -30.60 -16.97 2.83
N ALA A 17 -29.36 -17.40 2.58
CA ALA A 17 -28.29 -16.53 2.14
C ALA A 17 -28.58 -15.91 0.76
N ALA A 18 -29.02 -16.71 -0.21
CA ALA A 18 -29.39 -16.25 -1.54
C ALA A 18 -30.59 -15.30 -1.51
N ALA A 19 -31.65 -15.65 -0.76
CA ALA A 19 -32.83 -14.81 -0.61
C ALA A 19 -32.47 -13.43 -0.04
N TYR A 20 -31.64 -13.39 1.01
CA TYR A 20 -31.19 -12.15 1.63
C TYR A 20 -30.36 -11.25 0.70
N ARG A 21 -29.54 -11.86 -0.16
CA ARG A 21 -28.65 -11.13 -1.10
C ARG A 21 -29.43 -10.64 -2.32
N ALA A 22 -30.29 -11.48 -2.88
CA ALA A 22 -31.11 -11.12 -4.02
C ALA A 22 -32.27 -10.18 -3.65
N GLY A 23 -32.59 -10.03 -2.36
CA GLY A 23 -33.81 -9.34 -1.95
C GLY A 23 -35.05 -10.07 -2.46
N ALA A 24 -35.01 -11.39 -2.42
CA ALA A 24 -36.03 -12.26 -2.99
C ALA A 24 -36.79 -13.03 -1.91
N ARG A 25 -37.91 -13.62 -2.31
CA ARG A 25 -38.62 -14.64 -1.53
C ARG A 25 -38.27 -16.01 -2.11
N LEU A 26 -37.56 -16.84 -1.33
CA LEU A 26 -37.16 -18.19 -1.75
C LEU A 26 -37.59 -19.24 -0.72
N THR A 27 -37.97 -20.42 -1.18
CA THR A 27 -38.36 -21.56 -0.34
C THR A 27 -37.30 -22.65 -0.41
N ASP A 28 -36.85 -23.14 0.75
CA ASP A 28 -35.92 -24.27 0.84
C ASP A 28 -36.69 -25.58 0.70
N ALA A 29 -36.59 -26.23 -0.46
CA ALA A 29 -37.32 -27.48 -0.75
C ALA A 29 -37.01 -28.62 0.24
N ARG A 30 -35.85 -28.59 0.93
CA ARG A 30 -35.49 -29.60 1.93
C ARG A 30 -36.27 -29.45 3.23
N THR A 31 -36.67 -28.24 3.60
CA THR A 31 -37.30 -27.94 4.91
C THR A 31 -38.70 -27.35 4.81
N GLY A 32 -39.12 -26.92 3.61
CA GLY A 32 -40.34 -26.16 3.40
C GLY A 32 -40.29 -24.72 3.93
N SER A 33 -39.16 -24.29 4.51
CA SER A 33 -39.04 -22.94 5.08
C SER A 33 -38.88 -21.89 3.99
N THR A 34 -39.71 -20.85 4.02
CA THR A 34 -39.64 -19.70 3.12
C THR A 34 -38.93 -18.52 3.78
N TRP A 35 -37.98 -17.93 3.06
CA TRP A 35 -37.23 -16.74 3.45
C TRP A 35 -37.62 -15.57 2.54
N ASP A 36 -38.27 -14.55 3.11
CA ASP A 36 -38.81 -13.41 2.35
C ASP A 36 -38.06 -12.11 2.66
N TYR A 37 -37.19 -11.70 1.73
CA TYR A 37 -36.46 -10.43 1.79
C TYR A 37 -36.85 -9.47 0.66
N SER A 38 -38.02 -9.67 0.04
CA SER A 38 -38.57 -8.82 -1.04
C SER A 38 -38.68 -7.34 -0.70
N ARG A 39 -38.72 -7.00 0.60
CA ARG A 39 -38.79 -5.63 1.09
C ARG A 39 -37.45 -4.88 1.05
N LYS A 40 -36.34 -5.54 0.69
CA LYS A 40 -34.99 -4.95 0.71
C LYS A 40 -34.79 -3.99 -0.46
N ARG A 41 -34.70 -2.69 -0.16
CA ARG A 41 -34.69 -1.60 -1.17
C ARG A 41 -33.34 -1.29 -1.81
N HIS A 42 -32.23 -1.79 -1.25
CA HIS A 42 -30.88 -1.43 -1.70
C HIS A 42 -30.24 -2.49 -2.61
N VAL A 43 -30.99 -3.49 -3.06
CA VAL A 43 -30.54 -4.41 -4.11
C VAL A 43 -30.84 -3.75 -5.45
N LEU A 44 -29.80 -3.38 -6.18
CA LEU A 44 -29.95 -2.73 -7.49
C LEU A 44 -30.17 -3.77 -8.58
N ASP A 45 -29.45 -4.88 -8.49
CA ASP A 45 -29.41 -5.86 -9.57
C ASP A 45 -29.02 -7.26 -9.05
N SER A 46 -29.45 -8.31 -9.74
CA SER A 46 -29.00 -9.68 -9.47
C SER A 46 -29.02 -10.55 -10.72
N PHE A 47 -28.02 -11.41 -10.87
CA PHE A 47 -27.90 -12.32 -12.01
C PHE A 47 -27.07 -13.55 -11.64
N MET A 48 -27.24 -14.63 -12.38
CA MET A 48 -26.53 -15.89 -12.18
C MET A 48 -25.67 -16.20 -13.41
N THR A 49 -24.45 -16.65 -13.17
CA THR A 49 -23.52 -17.10 -14.21
C THR A 49 -23.05 -18.50 -13.86
N GLY A 50 -23.09 -19.41 -14.83
CA GLY A 50 -22.63 -20.79 -14.65
C GLY A 50 -21.77 -21.25 -15.83
N PRO A 51 -21.22 -22.48 -15.75
CA PRO A 51 -20.53 -23.12 -16.86
C PRO A 51 -21.40 -23.14 -18.13
N ALA A 52 -20.78 -23.20 -19.32
CA ALA A 52 -21.50 -23.15 -20.59
C ALA A 52 -22.51 -24.30 -20.77
N ASP A 53 -22.26 -25.44 -20.14
CA ASP A 53 -23.09 -26.64 -20.11
C ASP A 53 -24.05 -26.68 -18.90
N ALA A 54 -24.18 -25.58 -18.15
CA ALA A 54 -25.09 -25.52 -17.02
C ALA A 54 -26.55 -25.71 -17.47
N PRO A 55 -27.29 -26.66 -16.87
CA PRO A 55 -28.69 -26.86 -17.20
C PRO A 55 -29.52 -25.66 -16.73
N ALA A 56 -30.65 -25.38 -17.39
CA ALA A 56 -31.47 -24.19 -17.11
C ALA A 56 -31.86 -24.04 -15.62
N TRP A 57 -32.14 -25.15 -14.93
CA TRP A 57 -32.47 -25.13 -13.49
C TRP A 57 -31.33 -24.60 -12.62
N ALA A 58 -30.07 -24.71 -13.06
CA ALA A 58 -28.91 -24.23 -12.32
C ALA A 58 -28.80 -22.69 -12.37
N LEU A 59 -29.52 -22.03 -13.28
CA LEU A 59 -29.65 -20.58 -13.36
C LEU A 59 -31.00 -20.08 -12.81
N ASP A 60 -31.81 -20.97 -12.24
CA ASP A 60 -32.94 -20.61 -11.39
C ASP A 60 -32.50 -20.61 -9.92
N ARG A 61 -32.66 -19.46 -9.25
CA ARG A 61 -32.08 -19.23 -7.93
C ARG A 61 -32.67 -20.12 -6.84
N GLU A 62 -34.00 -20.26 -6.82
CA GLU A 62 -34.68 -21.08 -5.82
C GLU A 62 -34.30 -22.55 -5.99
N THR A 63 -34.35 -23.04 -7.23
CA THR A 63 -34.03 -24.42 -7.58
C THR A 63 -32.56 -24.75 -7.31
N LEU A 64 -31.62 -23.88 -7.74
CA LEU A 64 -30.19 -24.08 -7.51
C LEU A 64 -29.90 -24.25 -6.01
N TRP A 65 -30.28 -23.27 -5.20
CA TRP A 65 -29.90 -23.25 -3.79
C TRP A 65 -30.64 -24.31 -2.97
N SER A 66 -31.85 -24.68 -3.36
CA SER A 66 -32.55 -25.84 -2.79
C SER A 66 -31.83 -27.15 -3.12
N ARG A 67 -31.37 -27.34 -4.36
CA ARG A 67 -30.59 -28.53 -4.75
C ARG A 67 -29.22 -28.59 -4.06
N VAL A 68 -28.57 -27.45 -3.86
CA VAL A 68 -27.33 -27.35 -3.05
C VAL A 68 -27.58 -27.83 -1.62
N GLU A 69 -28.68 -27.39 -1.00
CA GLU A 69 -29.07 -27.86 0.33
C GLU A 69 -29.42 -29.35 0.34
N LEU A 70 -30.08 -29.88 -0.69
CA LEU A 70 -30.38 -31.32 -0.78
C LEU A 70 -29.10 -32.16 -0.98
N ALA A 71 -28.13 -31.68 -1.76
CA ALA A 71 -26.88 -32.39 -2.05
C ALA A 71 -25.94 -32.51 -0.83
N GLU A 72 -26.06 -31.60 0.14
CA GLU A 72 -25.30 -31.64 1.37
C GLU A 72 -26.07 -32.42 2.45
N VAL A 73 -25.56 -33.56 2.89
CA VAL A 73 -26.27 -34.46 3.83
C VAL A 73 -25.81 -34.34 5.29
N ARG A 74 -24.71 -33.63 5.57
CA ARG A 74 -24.13 -33.56 6.92
C ARG A 74 -24.58 -32.30 7.67
N LYS A 75 -24.71 -32.41 9.00
CA LYS A 75 -25.05 -31.27 9.88
C LYS A 75 -24.01 -30.15 9.87
N ASN A 76 -22.76 -30.46 9.53
CA ASN A 76 -21.65 -29.51 9.47
C ASN A 76 -21.24 -29.14 8.03
N SER A 77 -22.07 -29.48 7.05
CA SER A 77 -21.82 -29.18 5.64
C SER A 77 -21.60 -27.68 5.39
N GLN A 78 -20.72 -27.40 4.43
CA GLN A 78 -20.51 -26.06 3.89
C GLN A 78 -21.24 -25.99 2.55
N THR A 79 -22.34 -25.26 2.50
CA THR A 79 -23.30 -25.33 1.38
C THR A 79 -22.95 -24.33 0.29
N ALA A 80 -22.37 -23.19 0.64
CA ALA A 80 -21.93 -22.19 -0.33
C ALA A 80 -20.65 -21.49 0.12
N ARG A 81 -19.92 -20.92 -0.84
CA ARG A 81 -18.86 -19.96 -0.61
C ARG A 81 -19.30 -18.59 -1.08
N GLU A 82 -18.94 -17.55 -0.36
CA GLU A 82 -19.26 -16.18 -0.72
C GLU A 82 -17.97 -15.38 -0.85
N ILE A 83 -17.93 -14.51 -1.84
CA ILE A 83 -17.05 -13.35 -1.81
C ILE A 83 -17.87 -12.06 -1.85
N GLU A 84 -17.32 -11.03 -1.23
CA GLU A 84 -17.90 -9.70 -1.19
C GLU A 84 -16.83 -8.71 -1.68
N ILE A 85 -17.20 -7.91 -2.68
CA ILE A 85 -16.32 -6.96 -3.34
C ILE A 85 -16.99 -5.58 -3.43
N SER A 86 -16.24 -4.54 -3.09
CA SER A 86 -16.68 -3.15 -3.30
C SER A 86 -16.53 -2.77 -4.77
N ILE A 87 -17.51 -2.07 -5.32
CA ILE A 87 -17.46 -1.52 -6.67
C ILE A 87 -17.00 -0.06 -6.54
N PRO A 88 -15.85 0.32 -7.12
CA PRO A 88 -15.38 1.70 -7.05
C PRO A 88 -16.38 2.70 -7.65
N ARG A 89 -16.56 3.84 -6.99
CA ARG A 89 -17.50 4.89 -7.45
C ARG A 89 -17.11 5.53 -8.78
N ASP A 90 -15.83 5.43 -9.16
CA ASP A 90 -15.33 5.92 -10.46
C ASP A 90 -15.85 5.07 -11.64
N LEU A 91 -16.40 3.88 -11.37
CA LEU A 91 -16.98 3.01 -12.39
C LEU A 91 -18.44 3.37 -12.62
N GLN A 92 -18.78 3.67 -13.87
CA GLN A 92 -20.16 3.90 -14.27
C GLN A 92 -21.00 2.61 -14.11
N PRO A 93 -22.27 2.71 -13.67
CA PRO A 93 -23.16 1.56 -13.46
C PRO A 93 -23.24 0.59 -14.64
N ALA A 94 -23.18 1.10 -15.88
CA ALA A 94 -23.21 0.29 -17.10
C ALA A 94 -22.04 -0.71 -17.18
N ALA A 95 -20.89 -0.42 -16.57
CA ALA A 95 -19.73 -1.32 -16.56
C ALA A 95 -19.77 -2.38 -15.46
N TRP A 96 -20.67 -2.28 -14.48
CA TRP A 96 -20.63 -3.10 -13.27
C TRP A 96 -20.85 -4.58 -13.55
N ARG A 97 -21.77 -4.93 -14.47
CA ARG A 97 -22.01 -6.33 -14.85
C ARG A 97 -20.78 -6.97 -15.49
N ALA A 98 -20.15 -6.30 -16.45
CA ALA A 98 -18.93 -6.79 -17.09
C ALA A 98 -17.77 -6.93 -16.09
N PHE A 99 -17.57 -5.93 -15.24
CA PHE A 99 -16.60 -5.97 -14.16
C PHE A 99 -16.80 -7.19 -13.24
N LEU A 100 -18.04 -7.43 -12.79
CA LEU A 100 -18.34 -8.55 -11.91
C LEU A 100 -18.25 -9.91 -12.62
N ALA A 101 -18.55 -9.96 -13.92
CA ALA A 101 -18.34 -11.16 -14.74
C ALA A 101 -16.84 -11.50 -14.84
N ASP A 102 -15.96 -10.51 -15.04
CA ASP A 102 -14.50 -10.71 -15.04
C ASP A 102 -13.96 -11.14 -13.67
N VAL A 103 -14.54 -10.63 -12.59
CA VAL A 103 -14.23 -11.10 -11.23
C VAL A 103 -14.66 -12.56 -11.06
N ALA A 104 -15.85 -12.93 -11.54
CA ALA A 104 -16.45 -14.25 -11.38
C ALA A 104 -15.85 -15.33 -12.31
N ARG A 105 -15.26 -14.93 -13.45
CA ARG A 105 -14.76 -15.82 -14.50
C ARG A 105 -13.98 -17.05 -14.00
N PRO A 106 -12.92 -16.93 -13.17
CA PRO A 106 -12.17 -18.10 -12.72
C PRO A 106 -12.99 -19.07 -11.85
N TYR A 107 -14.03 -18.58 -11.17
CA TYR A 107 -14.89 -19.45 -10.38
C TYR A 107 -15.84 -20.26 -11.26
N VAL A 108 -16.35 -19.63 -12.33
CA VAL A 108 -17.16 -20.29 -13.35
C VAL A 108 -16.32 -21.31 -14.13
N GLU A 109 -15.10 -20.94 -14.53
CA GLU A 109 -14.13 -21.84 -15.18
C GLU A 109 -13.74 -23.03 -14.29
N ALA A 110 -13.68 -22.84 -12.96
CA ALA A 110 -13.49 -23.94 -12.01
C ALA A 110 -14.72 -24.88 -11.90
N GLY A 111 -15.83 -24.55 -12.56
CA GLY A 111 -17.07 -25.33 -12.59
C GLY A 111 -18.10 -24.94 -11.52
N ALA A 112 -18.02 -23.74 -10.95
CA ALA A 112 -19.01 -23.24 -10.00
C ALA A 112 -20.12 -22.44 -10.69
N VAL A 113 -21.34 -22.51 -10.16
CA VAL A 113 -22.39 -21.53 -10.47
C VAL A 113 -22.28 -20.38 -9.49
N VAL A 114 -22.33 -19.14 -9.99
CA VAL A 114 -22.13 -17.90 -9.25
C VAL A 114 -23.40 -17.05 -9.31
N ASP A 115 -24.02 -16.84 -8.16
CA ASP A 115 -25.16 -15.94 -7.95
C ASP A 115 -24.67 -14.58 -7.46
N THR A 116 -24.73 -13.59 -8.36
CA THR A 116 -24.20 -12.24 -8.15
C THR A 116 -25.33 -11.28 -7.81
N CYS A 117 -25.20 -10.55 -6.70
CA CYS A 117 -26.17 -9.54 -6.27
C CYS A 117 -25.45 -8.21 -5.98
N ILE A 118 -25.90 -7.12 -6.61
CA ILE A 118 -25.34 -5.78 -6.46
C ILE A 118 -26.16 -4.98 -5.46
N HIS A 119 -25.51 -4.48 -4.42
CA HIS A 119 -26.10 -3.69 -3.35
C HIS A 119 -25.57 -2.26 -3.39
N VAL A 120 -26.45 -1.28 -3.22
CA VAL A 120 -26.10 0.15 -3.23
C VAL A 120 -26.73 0.88 -2.03
N PRO A 121 -26.41 0.49 -0.79
CA PRO A 121 -26.85 1.26 0.37
C PRO A 121 -26.17 2.63 0.41
N PRO A 122 -26.76 3.60 1.15
CA PRO A 122 -26.08 4.85 1.44
C PRO A 122 -24.79 4.58 2.23
N ALA A 123 -23.73 5.30 1.89
CA ALA A 123 -22.48 5.29 2.65
C ALA A 123 -22.52 6.36 3.76
N GLY A 124 -21.53 6.36 4.65
CA GLY A 124 -21.46 7.31 5.77
C GLY A 124 -21.25 8.76 5.36
N ASP A 125 -20.83 9.01 4.11
CA ASP A 125 -20.68 10.33 3.50
C ASP A 125 -21.88 10.74 2.64
N ASN A 126 -23.03 10.05 2.80
CA ASN A 126 -24.23 10.19 1.97
C ASN A 126 -24.05 9.86 0.47
N GLY A 127 -22.87 9.41 0.05
CA GLY A 127 -22.66 8.84 -1.28
C GLY A 127 -23.16 7.41 -1.39
N ILE A 128 -22.92 6.77 -2.53
CA ILE A 128 -23.26 5.36 -2.74
C ILE A 128 -22.18 4.42 -2.18
N ASN A 129 -22.58 3.32 -1.55
CA ASN A 129 -21.67 2.23 -1.16
C ASN A 129 -21.93 0.98 -2.00
N ALA A 130 -21.64 1.08 -3.30
CA ALA A 130 -21.84 -0.02 -4.23
C ALA A 130 -20.92 -1.20 -3.89
N HIS A 131 -21.49 -2.38 -3.69
CA HIS A 131 -20.76 -3.62 -3.48
C HIS A 131 -21.54 -4.81 -4.05
N ALA A 132 -20.85 -5.90 -4.34
CA ALA A 132 -21.47 -7.11 -4.85
C ALA A 132 -21.16 -8.30 -3.95
N HIS A 133 -22.19 -9.13 -3.76
CA HIS A 133 -22.09 -10.46 -3.17
C HIS A 133 -22.07 -11.48 -4.31
N LEU A 134 -21.06 -12.34 -4.36
CA LEU A 134 -20.98 -13.46 -5.30
C LEU A 134 -21.04 -14.74 -4.49
N LEU A 135 -22.19 -15.41 -4.51
CA LEU A 135 -22.44 -16.67 -3.81
C LEU A 135 -22.22 -17.83 -4.78
N MET A 136 -21.38 -18.78 -4.42
CA MET A 136 -20.86 -19.82 -5.30
C MET A 136 -21.16 -21.22 -4.77
N THR A 137 -21.46 -22.13 -5.67
CA THR A 137 -21.64 -23.56 -5.34
C THR A 137 -20.31 -24.20 -4.93
N CYS A 138 -20.32 -25.01 -3.87
CA CYS A 138 -19.12 -25.71 -3.39
C CYS A 138 -18.81 -27.03 -4.14
N ARG A 139 -19.69 -27.42 -5.07
CA ARG A 139 -19.62 -28.64 -5.88
C ARG A 139 -19.83 -28.27 -7.34
N ARG A 140 -19.23 -29.07 -8.22
CA ARG A 140 -19.48 -28.99 -9.67
C ARG A 140 -20.85 -29.57 -9.97
N LEU A 141 -21.44 -29.09 -11.06
CA LEU A 141 -22.62 -29.70 -11.65
C LEU A 141 -22.26 -31.11 -12.15
N ASP A 142 -23.20 -32.04 -11.99
CA ASP A 142 -23.08 -33.40 -12.49
C ASP A 142 -24.47 -33.86 -12.94
N PRO A 143 -24.73 -33.94 -14.26
CA PRO A 143 -26.04 -34.32 -14.78
C PRO A 143 -26.41 -35.77 -14.46
N ALA A 144 -25.45 -36.63 -14.12
CA ALA A 144 -25.73 -38.01 -13.72
C ALA A 144 -26.18 -38.12 -12.24
N SER A 145 -26.01 -37.06 -11.46
CA SER A 145 -26.42 -37.02 -10.05
C SER A 145 -27.91 -36.66 -9.91
N PRO A 146 -28.69 -37.36 -9.07
CA PRO A 146 -30.10 -37.01 -8.81
C PRO A 146 -30.30 -35.57 -8.32
N THR A 147 -29.31 -35.01 -7.62
CA THR A 147 -29.33 -33.62 -7.14
C THR A 147 -28.79 -32.63 -8.16
N GLY A 148 -28.16 -33.11 -9.24
CA GLY A 148 -27.45 -32.30 -10.22
C GLY A 148 -26.05 -31.86 -9.79
N PHE A 149 -25.53 -32.36 -8.65
CA PHE A 149 -24.20 -32.02 -8.12
C PHE A 149 -23.31 -33.24 -7.90
N ALA A 150 -22.02 -33.07 -8.17
CA ALA A 150 -21.01 -34.11 -7.99
C ALA A 150 -20.89 -34.57 -6.53
N LYS A 151 -20.56 -35.86 -6.35
CA LYS A 151 -20.38 -36.49 -5.01
C LYS A 151 -19.19 -35.91 -4.24
N THR A 152 -18.18 -35.37 -4.92
CA THR A 152 -17.01 -34.74 -4.32
C THR A 152 -17.11 -33.21 -4.32
N ARG A 153 -16.33 -32.57 -3.46
CA ARG A 153 -16.19 -31.10 -3.41
C ARG A 153 -15.46 -30.62 -4.67
N ASN A 154 -15.73 -29.38 -5.08
CA ASN A 154 -15.00 -28.76 -6.17
C ASN A 154 -13.59 -28.35 -5.69
N ASP A 155 -12.61 -29.22 -5.90
CA ASP A 155 -11.23 -28.98 -5.48
C ASP A 155 -10.56 -27.81 -6.22
N ALA A 156 -10.90 -27.59 -7.50
CA ALA A 156 -10.39 -26.45 -8.25
C ALA A 156 -10.87 -25.13 -7.65
N LEU A 157 -12.17 -25.03 -7.32
CA LEU A 157 -12.70 -23.83 -6.65
C LEU A 157 -12.07 -23.65 -5.27
N ALA A 158 -11.91 -24.73 -4.50
CA ALA A 158 -11.32 -24.65 -3.17
C ALA A 158 -9.86 -24.18 -3.20
N ALA A 159 -9.07 -24.62 -4.18
CA ALA A 159 -7.66 -24.24 -4.35
C ALA A 159 -7.47 -22.72 -4.56
N ILE A 160 -8.48 -22.02 -5.11
CA ILE A 160 -8.44 -20.56 -5.27
C ILE A 160 -8.46 -19.83 -3.92
N PHE A 161 -9.02 -20.43 -2.86
CA PHE A 161 -9.22 -19.77 -1.57
C PHE A 161 -8.47 -20.38 -0.40
N GLU A 162 -8.02 -21.64 -0.53
CA GLU A 162 -7.51 -22.44 0.58
C GLU A 162 -6.07 -22.88 0.34
N SER A 163 -5.17 -22.39 1.18
CA SER A 163 -3.80 -22.86 1.35
C SER A 163 -3.51 -23.11 2.83
N GLY A 164 -2.49 -23.92 3.11
CA GLY A 164 -2.14 -24.40 4.44
C GLY A 164 -2.93 -25.63 4.89
N GLY A 165 -2.46 -26.25 5.99
CA GLY A 165 -3.04 -27.48 6.51
C GLY A 165 -3.01 -28.61 5.47
N ARG A 166 -4.15 -29.25 5.24
CA ARG A 166 -4.27 -30.39 4.29
C ARG A 166 -4.05 -30.02 2.81
N ARG A 167 -4.04 -28.73 2.45
CA ARG A 167 -3.86 -28.25 1.07
C ARG A 167 -2.40 -27.91 0.74
N GLY A 168 -1.49 -27.91 1.71
CA GLY A 168 -0.10 -27.46 1.54
C GLY A 168 0.03 -25.93 1.36
N GLY A 169 1.26 -25.41 1.43
CA GLY A 169 1.54 -23.96 1.38
C GLY A 169 1.30 -23.23 2.71
N THR A 170 1.52 -21.91 2.75
CA THR A 170 1.27 -21.12 3.97
C THR A 170 -0.20 -20.75 4.06
N ARG A 171 -0.75 -20.80 5.28
CA ARG A 171 -2.16 -20.54 5.52
C ARG A 171 -2.54 -19.12 5.07
N GLY A 172 -3.41 -19.03 4.07
CA GLY A 172 -3.97 -17.76 3.59
C GLY A 172 -3.36 -17.23 2.29
N ASP A 173 -2.23 -17.78 1.83
CA ASP A 173 -1.58 -17.43 0.56
C ASP A 173 -2.54 -17.46 -0.63
N ALA A 174 -3.34 -18.52 -0.78
CA ALA A 174 -4.29 -18.64 -1.90
C ALA A 174 -5.31 -17.48 -1.88
N LEU A 175 -5.85 -17.15 -0.71
CA LEU A 175 -6.75 -16.00 -0.56
C LEU A 175 -6.05 -14.66 -0.81
N MET A 176 -4.76 -14.55 -0.50
CA MET A 176 -3.97 -13.34 -0.79
C MET A 176 -3.73 -13.18 -2.29
N ALA A 177 -3.32 -14.25 -2.98
CA ALA A 177 -3.18 -14.27 -4.43
C ALA A 177 -4.51 -13.94 -5.14
N GLU A 178 -5.63 -14.46 -4.63
CA GLU A 178 -6.94 -14.15 -5.19
C GLU A 178 -7.33 -12.67 -4.98
N ARG A 179 -6.98 -12.08 -3.83
CA ARG A 179 -7.19 -10.64 -3.60
C ARG A 179 -6.32 -9.79 -4.52
N GLU A 180 -5.10 -10.22 -4.80
CA GLU A 180 -4.22 -9.57 -5.76
C GLU A 180 -4.81 -9.60 -7.17
N ARG A 181 -5.25 -10.77 -7.65
CA ARG A 181 -5.93 -10.91 -8.94
C ARG A 181 -7.14 -9.99 -9.05
N VAL A 182 -8.00 -9.98 -8.02
CA VAL A 182 -9.16 -9.09 -7.98
C VAL A 182 -8.74 -7.61 -8.03
N ALA A 183 -7.66 -7.22 -7.34
CA ALA A 183 -7.14 -5.86 -7.42
C ALA A 183 -6.65 -5.50 -8.83
N VAL A 184 -6.03 -6.45 -9.56
CA VAL A 184 -5.66 -6.26 -10.97
C VAL A 184 -6.88 -5.99 -11.85
N VAL A 185 -7.96 -6.77 -11.69
CA VAL A 185 -9.23 -6.54 -12.41
C VAL A 185 -9.83 -5.19 -12.05
N VAL A 186 -9.90 -4.84 -10.76
CA VAL A 186 -10.38 -3.50 -10.34
C VAL A 186 -9.56 -2.39 -11.00
N ASN A 187 -8.24 -2.54 -11.05
CA ASN A 187 -7.34 -1.54 -11.61
C ASN A 187 -7.41 -1.44 -13.14
N SER A 188 -7.70 -2.50 -13.87
CA SER A 188 -7.91 -2.41 -15.33
C SER A 188 -9.16 -1.60 -15.66
N TYR A 189 -10.25 -1.85 -14.93
CA TYR A 189 -11.51 -1.13 -15.06
C TYR A 189 -11.39 0.35 -14.63
N LEU A 190 -10.67 0.64 -13.56
CA LEU A 190 -10.37 2.02 -13.15
C LEU A 190 -9.53 2.77 -14.19
N ARG A 191 -8.55 2.11 -14.84
CA ARG A 191 -7.78 2.71 -15.95
C ARG A 191 -8.66 3.01 -17.15
N ALA A 192 -9.51 2.07 -17.57
CA ALA A 192 -10.43 2.25 -18.68
C ALA A 192 -11.43 3.39 -18.43
N ALA A 193 -11.84 3.59 -17.18
CA ALA A 193 -12.68 4.71 -16.75
C ALA A 193 -11.93 6.06 -16.62
N GLY A 194 -10.62 6.10 -16.89
CA GLY A 194 -9.81 7.31 -16.75
C GLY A 194 -9.52 7.72 -15.30
N SER A 195 -9.81 6.85 -14.31
CA SER A 195 -9.53 7.14 -12.90
C SER A 195 -8.02 7.09 -12.62
N ARG A 196 -7.55 8.01 -11.77
CA ARG A 196 -6.18 7.99 -11.23
C ARG A 196 -6.05 7.08 -9.99
N ARG A 197 -7.15 6.61 -9.40
CA ARG A 197 -7.15 5.78 -8.19
C ARG A 197 -6.78 4.33 -8.52
N ARG A 198 -6.10 3.64 -7.59
CA ARG A 198 -5.75 2.22 -7.71
C ARG A 198 -6.06 1.48 -6.42
N ALA A 199 -6.58 0.26 -6.56
CA ALA A 199 -6.74 -0.70 -5.49
C ALA A 199 -5.41 -1.43 -5.23
N ASP A 200 -5.09 -1.62 -3.95
CA ASP A 200 -3.99 -2.48 -3.50
C ASP A 200 -4.56 -3.51 -2.52
N HIS A 201 -4.17 -4.76 -2.68
CA HIS A 201 -4.68 -5.88 -1.89
C HIS A 201 -3.97 -6.03 -0.54
N ARG A 202 -2.79 -5.40 -0.38
CA ARG A 202 -1.96 -5.46 0.81
C ARG A 202 -2.52 -4.58 1.94
N SER A 203 -2.20 -4.95 3.18
CA SER A 203 -2.53 -4.12 4.34
C SER A 203 -1.79 -2.78 4.33
N TYR A 204 -2.23 -1.79 5.11
CA TYR A 204 -1.48 -0.55 5.31
C TYR A 204 -0.03 -0.84 5.73
N GLN A 205 0.16 -1.70 6.73
CA GLN A 205 1.48 -2.13 7.21
C GLN A 205 2.36 -2.73 6.10
N ALA A 206 1.82 -3.63 5.28
CA ALA A 206 2.59 -4.26 4.19
C ALA A 206 2.93 -3.30 3.04
N ARG A 207 2.32 -2.11 3.01
CA ARG A 207 2.63 -1.02 2.07
C ARG A 207 3.55 0.05 2.68
N GLY A 208 3.92 -0.09 3.96
CA GLY A 208 4.63 0.96 4.70
C GLY A 208 3.77 2.19 4.99
N ASP A 209 2.45 2.05 4.97
CA ASP A 209 1.51 3.15 5.22
C ASP A 209 1.27 3.31 6.73
N PRO A 210 1.47 4.51 7.30
CA PRO A 210 1.38 4.74 8.75
C PRO A 210 -0.05 4.68 9.29
N ARG A 211 -1.08 4.64 8.43
CA ARG A 211 -2.48 4.64 8.87
C ARG A 211 -2.86 3.36 9.59
N ALA A 212 -3.48 3.51 10.75
CA ALA A 212 -4.07 2.39 11.47
C ALA A 212 -5.31 1.85 10.74
N PRO A 213 -5.47 0.52 10.61
CA PRO A 213 -6.68 -0.07 10.05
C PRO A 213 -7.88 0.21 10.97
N GLU A 214 -9.03 0.53 10.36
CA GLU A 214 -10.26 0.74 11.12
C GLU A 214 -10.70 -0.54 11.84
N PRO A 215 -10.98 -0.50 13.16
CA PRO A 215 -11.51 -1.66 13.87
C PRO A 215 -12.83 -2.14 13.25
N LYS A 216 -12.91 -3.45 12.94
CA LYS A 216 -14.14 -4.03 12.38
C LYS A 216 -15.35 -3.80 13.28
N MET A 217 -16.42 -3.20 12.74
CA MET A 217 -17.70 -3.06 13.41
C MET A 217 -18.65 -4.17 12.93
N GLY A 218 -19.07 -5.06 13.84
CA GLY A 218 -20.09 -6.07 13.53
C GLY A 218 -21.50 -5.50 13.58
N GLU A 219 -22.42 -6.03 12.76
CA GLU A 219 -23.82 -5.57 12.70
C GLU A 219 -24.50 -5.53 14.08
N GLN A 220 -24.30 -6.55 14.91
CA GLN A 220 -24.83 -6.59 16.27
C GLN A 220 -24.33 -5.42 17.13
N ARG A 221 -23.06 -5.03 16.98
CA ARG A 221 -22.50 -3.88 17.71
C ARG A 221 -23.06 -2.57 17.18
N VAL A 222 -23.18 -2.43 15.86
CA VAL A 222 -23.82 -1.24 15.24
C VAL A 222 -25.27 -1.11 15.72
N ALA A 223 -26.03 -2.20 15.74
CA ALA A 223 -27.39 -2.23 16.25
C ALA A 223 -27.46 -1.90 17.75
N ALA A 224 -26.54 -2.44 18.56
CA ALA A 224 -26.46 -2.15 19.99
C ALA A 224 -26.13 -0.68 20.26
N VAL A 225 -25.19 -0.08 19.53
CA VAL A 225 -24.87 1.35 19.63
C VAL A 225 -26.07 2.20 19.24
N ARG A 226 -26.74 1.87 18.13
CA ARG A 226 -27.96 2.58 17.69
C ARG A 226 -29.08 2.48 18.73
N ARG A 227 -29.29 1.30 19.33
CA ARG A 227 -30.31 1.08 20.36
C ARG A 227 -29.98 1.83 21.65
N ARG A 228 -28.72 1.80 22.09
CA ARG A 228 -28.25 2.43 23.33
C ARG A 228 -28.03 3.93 23.19
N ARG A 229 -27.92 4.44 21.95
CA ARG A 229 -27.52 5.83 21.61
C ARG A 229 -26.22 6.28 22.30
N LYS A 230 -25.35 5.33 22.63
CA LYS A 230 -24.09 5.57 23.33
C LYS A 230 -23.00 4.70 22.72
N HIS A 231 -21.85 5.31 22.46
CA HIS A 231 -20.68 4.62 21.96
C HIS A 231 -19.99 3.84 23.09
N ASP A 232 -19.62 2.59 22.79
CA ASP A 232 -18.56 1.88 23.51
C ASP A 232 -17.17 2.36 23.04
N ARG A 233 -16.11 2.03 23.80
CA ARG A 233 -14.71 2.43 23.49
C ARG A 233 -14.31 2.20 22.04
N ARG A 234 -14.65 1.04 21.46
CA ARG A 234 -14.28 0.69 20.07
C ARG A 234 -15.10 1.49 19.07
N SER A 235 -16.39 1.64 19.31
CA SER A 235 -17.28 2.40 18.44
C SER A 235 -16.97 3.91 18.46
N ALA A 236 -16.48 4.44 19.58
CA ALA A 236 -16.01 5.82 19.68
C ALA A 236 -14.76 6.03 18.81
N VAL A 237 -13.77 5.14 18.91
CA VAL A 237 -12.56 5.17 18.06
C VAL A 237 -12.92 5.10 16.57
N VAL A 238 -13.82 4.19 16.18
CA VAL A 238 -14.26 4.07 14.77
C VAL A 238 -14.98 5.33 14.29
N THR A 239 -15.78 5.96 15.16
CA THR A 239 -16.49 7.20 14.82
C THR A 239 -15.51 8.34 14.61
N GLY A 240 -14.55 8.53 15.52
CA GLY A 240 -13.50 9.54 15.38
C GLY A 240 -12.66 9.32 14.11
N LEU A 241 -12.23 8.08 13.81
CA LEU A 241 -11.51 7.78 12.57
C LEU A 241 -12.30 8.13 11.30
N ARG A 242 -13.62 7.96 11.32
CA ARG A 242 -14.50 8.30 10.18
C ARG A 242 -14.70 9.80 10.06
N GLU A 243 -14.84 10.52 11.17
CA GLU A 243 -14.93 11.97 11.21
C GLU A 243 -13.65 12.61 10.66
N THR A 244 -12.48 12.15 11.11
CA THR A 244 -11.19 12.61 10.57
C THR A 244 -11.11 12.40 9.06
N ARG A 245 -11.46 11.21 8.55
CA ARG A 245 -11.48 10.95 7.10
C ARG A 245 -12.48 11.82 6.34
N LYS A 246 -13.62 12.14 6.96
CA LYS A 246 -14.63 13.02 6.34
C LYS A 246 -14.05 14.43 6.20
N LEU A 247 -13.45 14.97 7.25
CA LEU A 247 -12.76 16.26 7.24
C LEU A 247 -11.59 16.28 6.25
N GLU A 248 -10.78 15.23 6.17
CA GLU A 248 -9.71 15.10 5.16
C GLU A 248 -10.25 15.14 3.73
N ASN A 249 -11.36 14.44 3.45
CA ASN A 249 -11.97 14.46 2.12
C ASN A 249 -12.59 15.82 1.80
N GLU A 250 -13.24 16.46 2.78
CA GLU A 250 -13.79 17.81 2.64
C GLU A 250 -12.67 18.83 2.40
N LEU A 251 -11.54 18.69 3.09
CA LEU A 251 -10.34 19.49 2.87
C LEU A 251 -9.82 19.31 1.44
N ILE A 252 -9.63 18.07 0.97
CA ILE A 252 -9.17 17.79 -0.39
C ILE A 252 -10.12 18.37 -1.45
N GLU A 253 -11.43 18.22 -1.25
CA GLU A 253 -12.39 18.80 -2.20
C GLU A 253 -12.39 20.32 -2.13
N THR A 254 -12.26 20.92 -0.94
CA THR A 254 -12.13 22.37 -0.77
C THR A 254 -10.86 22.88 -1.44
N GLU A 255 -9.72 22.23 -1.24
CA GLU A 255 -8.45 22.54 -1.92
C GLU A 255 -8.60 22.44 -3.44
N LYS A 256 -9.27 21.41 -3.94
CA LYS A 256 -9.57 21.25 -5.36
C LYS A 256 -10.49 22.35 -5.88
N GLN A 257 -11.52 22.74 -5.12
CA GLN A 257 -12.41 23.85 -5.49
C GLN A 257 -11.68 25.20 -5.43
N MET A 258 -10.80 25.41 -4.45
CA MET A 258 -9.92 26.58 -4.40
C MET A 258 -8.97 26.61 -5.59
N ALA A 259 -8.40 25.48 -5.99
CA ALA A 259 -7.61 25.37 -7.21
C ALA A 259 -8.44 25.66 -8.47
N LEU A 260 -9.68 25.21 -8.54
CA LEU A 260 -10.59 25.46 -9.67
C LEU A 260 -11.13 26.90 -9.70
N SER A 261 -11.23 27.57 -8.55
CA SER A 261 -11.79 28.92 -8.40
C SER A 261 -10.73 30.03 -8.31
N ALA A 262 -9.47 29.68 -8.09
CA ALA A 262 -8.35 30.59 -8.23
C ALA A 262 -8.32 31.14 -9.66
N ARG A 263 -8.63 32.42 -9.82
CA ARG A 263 -8.56 33.14 -11.10
C ARG A 263 -7.13 33.00 -11.64
N GLY A 264 -6.98 32.20 -12.71
CA GLY A 264 -5.68 31.90 -13.32
C GLY A 264 -5.60 30.54 -14.02
N PHE A 265 -6.51 29.60 -13.72
CA PHE A 265 -6.59 28.35 -14.48
C PHE A 265 -7.47 28.52 -15.72
N ALA A 266 -6.86 28.45 -16.91
CA ALA A 266 -7.58 28.39 -18.17
C ALA A 266 -8.54 27.19 -18.16
N ARG A 267 -9.83 27.44 -18.43
CA ARG A 267 -10.78 26.36 -18.78
C ARG A 267 -10.17 25.56 -19.94
N ALA A 268 -10.14 24.23 -19.82
CA ALA A 268 -9.72 23.36 -20.91
C ALA A 268 -10.51 23.73 -22.17
N PRO A 269 -9.84 24.09 -23.28
CA PRO A 269 -10.55 24.41 -24.51
C PRO A 269 -11.28 23.17 -25.01
N ASP A 270 -12.48 23.38 -25.56
CA ASP A 270 -13.24 22.34 -26.25
C ASP A 270 -12.32 21.59 -27.21
N ARG A 271 -12.33 20.25 -27.14
CA ARG A 271 -11.48 19.37 -27.96
C ARG A 271 -11.73 19.63 -29.45
N LYS A 272 -10.99 20.56 -30.03
CA LYS A 272 -10.76 20.65 -31.47
C LYS A 272 -9.77 19.55 -31.86
N LYS A 273 -10.01 18.99 -33.05
CA LYS A 273 -9.33 17.83 -33.66
C LYS A 273 -7.83 17.80 -33.38
N ALA A 274 -7.31 16.58 -33.18
CA ALA A 274 -5.90 16.30 -32.92
C ALA A 274 -4.99 16.98 -33.96
N LEU A 275 -4.30 18.03 -33.53
CA LEU A 275 -3.07 18.49 -34.16
C LEU A 275 -2.03 17.38 -34.08
N HIS A 276 -1.19 17.23 -35.11
CA HIS A 276 -0.08 16.28 -35.08
C HIS A 276 0.75 16.52 -33.80
N GLN A 277 1.25 15.48 -33.13
CA GLN A 277 1.91 15.63 -31.80
C GLN A 277 3.04 16.68 -31.80
N GLN A 278 3.66 16.93 -32.96
CA GLN A 278 4.71 17.94 -33.13
C GLN A 278 4.14 19.37 -33.17
N ASP A 279 3.00 19.58 -33.85
CA ASP A 279 2.31 20.87 -33.89
C ASP A 279 1.82 21.28 -32.50
N TYR A 280 1.45 20.31 -31.65
CA TYR A 280 1.08 20.56 -30.26
C TYR A 280 2.27 21.08 -29.42
N LYS A 281 3.44 20.44 -29.52
CA LYS A 281 4.64 20.87 -28.77
C LYS A 281 5.13 22.25 -29.22
N LEU A 282 5.11 22.49 -30.53
CA LEU A 282 5.43 23.79 -31.09
C LEU A 282 4.41 24.86 -30.64
N GLY A 283 3.12 24.49 -30.60
CA GLY A 283 2.04 25.33 -30.07
C GLY A 283 2.30 25.76 -28.64
N LEU A 284 2.67 24.83 -27.75
CA LEU A 284 2.99 25.16 -26.35
C LEU A 284 4.14 26.18 -26.23
N LEU A 285 5.16 26.09 -27.08
CA LEU A 285 6.26 27.06 -27.08
C LEU A 285 5.83 28.42 -27.61
N LYS A 286 5.04 28.46 -28.68
CA LYS A 286 4.51 29.72 -29.21
C LYS A 286 3.52 30.38 -28.25
N ASP A 287 2.73 29.60 -27.53
CA ASP A 287 1.80 30.11 -26.53
C ASP A 287 2.56 30.74 -25.36
N ARG A 288 3.68 30.12 -24.93
CA ARG A 288 4.52 30.68 -23.86
C ARG A 288 5.39 31.84 -24.33
N PHE A 289 5.96 31.75 -25.52
CA PHE A 289 6.89 32.71 -26.10
C PHE A 289 6.34 33.21 -27.44
N PRO A 290 5.28 34.03 -27.41
CA PRO A 290 4.60 34.47 -28.64
C PRO A 290 5.50 35.33 -29.53
N ASP A 291 6.43 36.06 -28.93
CA ASP A 291 7.37 36.94 -29.63
C ASP A 291 8.66 36.22 -30.06
N ALA A 292 8.82 34.94 -29.72
CA ALA A 292 10.00 34.17 -30.11
C ALA A 292 9.97 33.77 -31.58
N VAL A 293 10.98 34.22 -32.32
CA VAL A 293 11.24 33.77 -33.70
C VAL A 293 11.96 32.42 -33.63
N LEU A 294 11.18 31.34 -33.58
CA LEU A 294 11.72 29.98 -33.46
C LEU A 294 12.50 29.56 -34.74
N PRO A 295 13.70 28.96 -34.60
CA PRO A 295 14.50 28.52 -35.74
C PRO A 295 13.75 27.54 -36.67
N PRO A 296 14.05 27.55 -37.99
CA PRO A 296 13.52 26.54 -38.90
C PRO A 296 13.86 25.12 -38.44
N GLY A 297 12.90 24.19 -38.52
CA GLY A 297 13.08 22.80 -38.08
C GLY A 297 12.98 22.58 -36.56
N THR A 298 12.60 23.62 -35.78
CA THR A 298 12.38 23.47 -34.33
C THR A 298 11.40 22.33 -34.03
N ALA A 299 10.26 22.25 -34.73
CA ALA A 299 9.25 21.22 -34.51
C ALA A 299 9.79 19.79 -34.60
N ASP A 300 10.66 19.53 -35.58
CA ASP A 300 11.26 18.21 -35.81
C ASP A 300 12.25 17.84 -34.70
N SER A 301 12.93 18.84 -34.14
CA SER A 301 13.91 18.68 -33.06
C SER A 301 13.29 18.45 -31.68
N LEU A 302 12.00 18.75 -31.48
CA LEU A 302 11.33 18.65 -30.18
C LEU A 302 11.01 17.20 -29.80
N TYR A 303 11.52 16.78 -28.64
CA TYR A 303 11.15 15.51 -28.01
C TYR A 303 10.10 15.70 -26.92
N LEU A 304 10.25 16.66 -26.02
CA LEU A 304 9.29 16.96 -24.94
C LEU A 304 9.23 18.47 -24.70
N VAL A 305 8.04 18.99 -24.43
CA VAL A 305 7.84 20.34 -23.89
C VAL A 305 6.98 20.18 -22.63
N ASP A 306 7.56 20.50 -21.46
CA ASP A 306 6.85 20.57 -20.19
C ASP A 306 6.66 22.03 -19.80
N ALA A 307 5.43 22.50 -19.97
CA ALA A 307 4.98 23.85 -19.63
C ALA A 307 3.88 23.83 -18.56
N LYS A 308 3.87 22.81 -17.68
CA LYS A 308 2.89 22.71 -16.57
C LYS A 308 3.00 23.88 -15.60
N ASP A 309 4.23 24.34 -15.37
CA ASP A 309 4.49 25.58 -14.66
C ASP A 309 4.79 26.67 -15.71
N PRO A 310 3.90 27.67 -15.89
CA PRO A 310 4.13 28.72 -16.86
C PRO A 310 5.36 29.58 -16.52
N ARG A 311 5.84 29.56 -15.26
CA ARG A 311 7.06 30.27 -14.85
C ARG A 311 8.33 29.49 -15.14
N LYS A 312 8.21 28.17 -15.39
CA LYS A 312 9.34 27.28 -15.65
C LYS A 312 9.00 26.32 -16.79
N VAL A 313 9.43 26.68 -18.00
CA VAL A 313 9.23 25.85 -19.18
C VAL A 313 10.48 25.05 -19.48
N ARG A 314 10.30 23.74 -19.67
CA ARG A 314 11.39 22.80 -19.90
C ARG A 314 11.20 22.12 -21.24
N VAL A 315 12.24 22.12 -22.04
CA VAL A 315 12.24 21.58 -23.39
C VAL A 315 13.38 20.57 -23.51
N LEU A 316 13.03 19.38 -23.98
CA LEU A 316 13.99 18.35 -24.33
C LEU A 316 13.96 18.16 -25.84
N LEU A 317 15.14 18.14 -26.43
CA LEU A 317 15.34 17.92 -27.85
C LEU A 317 15.70 16.45 -28.12
N ARG A 318 15.50 16.01 -29.37
CA ARG A 318 15.73 14.62 -29.79
C ARG A 318 17.19 14.18 -29.70
N ASP A 319 18.11 15.12 -29.77
CA ASP A 319 19.55 14.89 -29.58
C ASP A 319 19.97 14.86 -28.10
N GLY A 320 19.00 14.98 -27.18
CA GLY A 320 19.21 14.91 -25.74
C GLY A 320 19.54 16.25 -25.08
N GLY A 321 19.62 17.35 -25.84
CA GLY A 321 19.81 18.69 -25.29
C GLY A 321 18.60 19.16 -24.50
N TRP A 322 18.86 19.81 -23.35
CA TRP A 322 17.81 20.43 -22.53
C TRP A 322 17.91 21.96 -22.59
N VAL A 323 16.74 22.59 -22.64
CA VAL A 323 16.55 24.04 -22.53
C VAL A 323 15.50 24.30 -21.47
N GLU A 324 15.84 25.04 -20.43
CA GLU A 324 14.95 25.37 -19.32
C GLU A 324 14.89 26.89 -19.13
N SER A 325 13.73 27.49 -19.30
CA SER A 325 13.51 28.89 -18.96
C SER A 325 12.98 29.00 -17.53
N ASP A 326 13.51 29.93 -16.76
CA ASP A 326 13.02 30.25 -15.42
C ASP A 326 12.80 31.76 -15.30
N ASP A 327 11.54 32.15 -15.14
CA ASP A 327 11.13 33.55 -15.06
C ASP A 327 11.63 34.23 -13.78
N GLU A 328 11.81 33.47 -12.71
CA GLU A 328 12.21 34.00 -11.40
C GLU A 328 13.68 34.42 -11.42
N SER A 329 14.55 33.62 -12.04
CA SER A 329 15.95 33.96 -12.23
C SER A 329 16.21 34.78 -13.49
N GLY A 330 15.26 34.86 -14.42
CA GLY A 330 15.43 35.52 -15.71
C GLY A 330 16.48 34.84 -16.58
N THR A 331 16.58 33.51 -16.52
CA THR A 331 17.61 32.74 -17.24
C THR A 331 17.04 31.64 -18.11
N VAL A 332 17.70 31.36 -19.23
CA VAL A 332 17.51 30.16 -20.04
C VAL A 332 18.72 29.25 -19.84
N SER A 333 18.54 28.19 -19.06
CA SER A 333 19.58 27.20 -18.77
C SER A 333 19.65 26.11 -19.84
N LEU A 334 20.83 25.86 -20.36
CA LEU A 334 21.16 24.79 -21.29
C LEU A 334 22.01 23.74 -20.60
N TRP A 335 21.62 22.47 -20.69
CA TRP A 335 22.44 21.38 -20.16
C TRP A 335 22.23 20.07 -20.93
N GLY A 336 23.05 19.07 -20.63
CA GLY A 336 23.15 17.85 -21.43
C GLY A 336 24.20 17.92 -22.54
N PRO A 337 24.11 17.10 -23.61
CA PRO A 337 25.07 17.09 -24.70
C PRO A 337 25.11 18.42 -25.46
N ARG A 338 26.23 18.68 -26.16
CA ARG A 338 26.34 19.86 -27.05
C ARG A 338 25.36 19.70 -28.21
N SER A 339 24.26 20.44 -28.14
CA SER A 339 23.17 20.46 -29.13
C SER A 339 23.07 21.84 -29.78
N ALA A 340 23.29 21.90 -31.09
CA ALA A 340 23.08 23.12 -31.87
C ALA A 340 21.59 23.53 -31.90
N PRO A 341 20.62 22.61 -32.09
CA PRO A 341 19.19 22.92 -31.98
C PRO A 341 18.80 23.49 -30.61
N ALA A 342 19.33 22.94 -29.51
CA ALA A 342 19.03 23.43 -28.16
C ALA A 342 19.57 24.84 -27.96
N THR A 343 20.80 25.09 -28.44
CA THR A 343 21.44 26.40 -28.37
C THR A 343 20.64 27.44 -29.16
N ALA A 344 20.21 27.10 -30.38
CA ALA A 344 19.40 27.98 -31.20
C ALA A 344 18.03 28.29 -30.57
N LEU A 345 17.38 27.28 -29.98
CA LEU A 345 16.11 27.46 -29.27
C LEU A 345 16.28 28.35 -28.02
N ALA A 346 17.33 28.12 -27.23
CA ALA A 346 17.59 28.91 -26.03
C ALA A 346 17.86 30.39 -26.37
N ASN A 347 18.63 30.65 -27.43
CA ASN A 347 18.87 32.01 -27.92
C ASN A 347 17.57 32.68 -28.39
N ALA A 348 16.72 31.97 -29.15
CA ALA A 348 15.44 32.51 -29.59
C ALA A 348 14.50 32.86 -28.42
N ILE A 349 14.47 32.02 -27.37
CA ILE A 349 13.72 32.31 -26.15
C ILE A 349 14.31 33.53 -25.44
N ALA A 350 15.63 33.55 -25.23
CA ALA A 350 16.34 34.64 -24.58
C ALA A 350 16.17 35.99 -25.28
N GLU A 351 16.23 36.02 -26.62
CA GLU A 351 15.98 37.22 -27.42
C GLU A 351 14.55 37.74 -27.24
N SER A 352 13.57 36.84 -27.15
CA SER A 352 12.16 37.22 -26.98
C SER A 352 11.80 37.70 -25.58
N THR A 353 12.46 37.16 -24.54
CA THR A 353 12.13 37.45 -23.14
C THR A 353 13.10 38.43 -22.47
N GLY A 354 14.28 38.66 -23.06
CA GLY A 354 15.38 39.39 -22.45
C GLY A 354 16.15 38.59 -21.38
N TYR A 355 15.95 37.26 -21.31
CA TYR A 355 16.61 36.41 -20.32
C TYR A 355 18.07 36.12 -20.66
N GLY A 356 18.90 35.92 -19.64
CA GLY A 356 20.30 35.51 -19.82
C GLY A 356 20.41 34.04 -20.17
N VAL A 357 21.23 33.68 -21.16
CA VAL A 357 21.51 32.27 -21.49
C VAL A 357 22.63 31.75 -20.60
N ASP A 358 22.36 30.70 -19.83
CA ASP A 358 23.34 30.05 -18.96
C ASP A 358 23.57 28.61 -19.43
N ARG A 359 24.83 28.19 -19.55
CA ARG A 359 25.18 26.82 -19.93
C ARG A 359 25.69 26.07 -18.71
N VAL A 360 24.88 25.14 -18.20
CA VAL A 360 25.27 24.29 -17.10
C VAL A 360 26.15 23.16 -17.63
N GLU A 361 27.42 23.20 -17.26
CA GLU A 361 28.39 22.19 -17.67
C GLU A 361 28.21 20.86 -16.93
N ARG A 362 28.70 19.79 -17.56
CA ARG A 362 28.83 18.50 -16.88
C ARG A 362 30.01 18.58 -15.93
N THR A 363 29.72 18.40 -14.65
CA THR A 363 30.69 18.58 -13.57
C THR A 363 31.38 17.27 -13.19
N ALA A 364 30.67 16.15 -13.31
CA ALA A 364 31.21 14.84 -12.94
C ALA A 364 30.44 13.71 -13.63
N SER A 365 31.02 12.50 -13.67
CA SER A 365 30.38 11.31 -14.23
C SER A 365 30.80 10.07 -13.46
N ALA A 366 29.87 9.15 -13.23
CA ALA A 366 30.16 7.87 -12.59
C ALA A 366 29.41 6.74 -13.27
N GLY A 367 29.95 5.54 -13.15
CA GLY A 367 29.45 4.37 -13.85
C GLY A 367 29.53 3.11 -13.01
N ARG A 368 28.84 2.10 -13.52
CA ARG A 368 28.94 0.73 -13.03
C ARG A 368 30.34 0.17 -13.34
N PRO A 369 31.05 -0.40 -12.35
CA PRO A 369 32.36 -1.00 -12.59
C PRO A 369 32.35 -2.03 -13.73
N GLY A 370 33.38 -1.98 -14.58
CA GLY A 370 33.52 -2.88 -15.73
C GLY A 370 32.72 -2.48 -16.99
N LYS A 371 31.94 -1.39 -16.94
CA LYS A 371 31.32 -0.78 -18.13
C LYS A 371 32.05 0.50 -18.49
N THR A 372 32.74 0.49 -19.63
CA THR A 372 33.58 1.62 -20.08
C THR A 372 32.88 2.54 -21.07
N ARG A 373 31.67 2.18 -21.52
CA ARG A 373 30.98 2.91 -22.59
C ARG A 373 29.57 3.28 -22.18
N ARG A 374 29.31 4.59 -22.16
CA ARG A 374 27.99 5.19 -22.00
C ARG A 374 27.07 4.82 -23.17
N LYS A 375 25.80 4.54 -22.86
CA LYS A 375 24.75 4.35 -23.88
C LYS A 375 24.41 5.71 -24.51
N SER A 376 24.39 5.76 -25.84
CA SER A 376 23.97 6.95 -26.58
C SER A 376 22.45 7.14 -26.59
N ALA A 377 21.71 6.04 -26.44
CA ALA A 377 20.27 6.06 -26.28
C ALA A 377 19.79 4.93 -25.35
N VAL A 378 18.71 5.18 -24.63
CA VAL A 378 18.00 4.26 -23.74
C VAL A 378 16.64 3.96 -24.36
N SER A 379 16.22 2.69 -24.37
CA SER A 379 14.89 2.33 -24.88
C SER A 379 13.79 2.91 -24.00
N GLU A 380 12.59 3.09 -24.55
CA GLU A 380 11.46 3.63 -23.79
C GLU A 380 11.17 2.78 -22.53
N ASP A 381 11.09 1.46 -22.67
CA ASP A 381 10.88 0.54 -21.54
C ASP A 381 11.99 0.61 -20.49
N GLU A 382 13.24 0.72 -20.91
CA GLU A 382 14.39 0.86 -19.99
C GLU A 382 14.33 2.22 -19.27
N SER A 383 13.99 3.30 -19.98
CA SER A 383 13.86 4.64 -19.41
C SER A 383 12.74 4.71 -18.35
N ILE A 384 11.59 4.06 -18.61
CA ILE A 384 10.49 3.95 -17.66
C ILE A 384 10.94 3.17 -16.42
N SER A 385 11.64 2.05 -16.63
CA SER A 385 12.17 1.24 -15.52
C SER A 385 13.15 2.02 -14.64
N ILE A 386 14.09 2.75 -15.25
CA ILE A 386 15.06 3.58 -14.52
C ILE A 386 14.34 4.70 -13.76
N ALA A 387 13.36 5.37 -14.39
CA ALA A 387 12.62 6.45 -13.75
C ALA A 387 11.79 5.97 -12.56
N ASP A 388 11.14 4.81 -12.66
CA ASP A 388 10.41 4.22 -11.54
C ASP A 388 11.32 3.87 -10.36
N LYS A 389 12.56 3.44 -10.61
CA LYS A 389 13.56 3.23 -9.55
C LYS A 389 13.93 4.54 -8.85
N TRP A 390 14.17 5.61 -9.60
CA TRP A 390 14.44 6.93 -9.02
C TRP A 390 13.26 7.48 -8.20
N ARG A 391 12.03 7.29 -8.67
CA ARG A 391 10.83 7.67 -7.91
C ARG A 391 10.71 6.88 -6.61
N ARG A 392 11.04 5.59 -6.61
CA ARG A 392 11.06 4.73 -5.40
C ARG A 392 12.12 5.19 -4.38
N ARG A 393 13.22 5.78 -4.85
CA ARG A 393 14.26 6.39 -4.00
C ARG A 393 13.83 7.73 -3.39
N GLY A 394 12.64 8.23 -3.72
CA GLY A 394 12.07 9.45 -3.14
C GLY A 394 12.24 10.71 -3.98
N PHE A 395 12.76 10.61 -5.21
CA PHE A 395 12.90 11.76 -6.09
C PHE A 395 11.59 12.07 -6.82
N ALA A 396 11.14 13.31 -6.72
CA ALA A 396 9.89 13.78 -7.33
C ALA A 396 10.09 14.35 -8.74
N ASP A 397 11.22 15.00 -9.01
CA ASP A 397 11.55 15.58 -10.32
C ASP A 397 12.30 14.57 -11.18
N VAL A 398 11.55 13.65 -11.81
CA VAL A 398 12.10 12.56 -12.63
C VAL A 398 11.44 12.55 -14.01
N THR A 399 12.24 12.71 -15.06
CA THR A 399 11.75 12.79 -16.45
C THR A 399 12.45 11.77 -17.36
N GLU A 400 11.68 10.99 -18.11
CA GLU A 400 12.17 9.97 -19.03
C GLU A 400 12.58 10.58 -20.38
N SER A 401 13.66 10.08 -20.98
CA SER A 401 14.08 10.47 -22.32
C SER A 401 14.87 9.37 -23.05
N PRO A 402 15.03 9.47 -24.39
CA PRO A 402 15.90 8.59 -25.15
C PRO A 402 17.37 8.78 -24.75
N ALA A 403 17.76 9.92 -24.18
CA ALA A 403 19.12 10.14 -23.68
C ALA A 403 19.36 9.55 -22.28
N GLY A 404 18.33 9.00 -21.64
CA GLY A 404 18.33 8.52 -20.27
C GLY A 404 17.26 9.19 -19.40
N VAL A 405 17.34 9.00 -18.09
CA VAL A 405 16.41 9.58 -17.13
C VAL A 405 17.05 10.77 -16.45
N ARG A 406 16.41 11.93 -16.55
CA ARG A 406 16.76 13.09 -15.74
C ARG A 406 16.25 12.90 -14.32
N VAL A 407 17.07 13.24 -13.34
CA VAL A 407 16.65 13.43 -11.94
C VAL A 407 17.11 14.78 -11.43
N GLY A 408 16.18 15.62 -10.99
CA GLY A 408 16.49 16.85 -10.26
C GLY A 408 16.86 16.53 -8.81
N VAL A 409 18.05 16.96 -8.37
CA VAL A 409 18.62 16.66 -7.04
C VAL A 409 18.71 17.91 -6.14
N GLY A 410 17.76 18.83 -6.31
CA GLY A 410 17.68 20.08 -5.55
C GLY A 410 18.63 21.17 -6.08
N GLY A 411 18.20 22.43 -5.98
CA GLY A 411 18.97 23.56 -6.50
C GLY A 411 19.18 23.48 -8.03
N ARG A 412 20.42 23.74 -8.49
CA ARG A 412 20.80 23.70 -9.92
C ARG A 412 21.41 22.34 -10.35
N SER A 413 21.39 21.34 -9.47
CA SER A 413 22.04 20.06 -9.68
C SER A 413 21.09 19.07 -10.35
N ASN A 414 21.55 18.48 -11.45
CA ASN A 414 20.77 17.53 -12.24
C ASN A 414 21.60 16.28 -12.53
N LEU A 415 20.95 15.12 -12.47
CA LEU A 415 21.50 13.84 -12.90
C LEU A 415 20.91 13.44 -14.24
N LEU A 416 21.72 12.83 -15.09
CA LEU A 416 21.26 12.11 -16.27
C LEU A 416 21.71 10.65 -16.19
N ASP A 417 20.77 9.76 -15.87
CA ASP A 417 21.00 8.32 -15.71
C ASP A 417 20.69 7.57 -17.00
N SER A 418 21.71 6.97 -17.59
CA SER A 418 21.63 6.11 -18.78
C SER A 418 21.53 4.61 -18.45
N GLY A 419 21.31 4.27 -17.17
CA GLY A 419 21.22 2.92 -16.61
C GLY A 419 22.54 2.50 -15.95
N ASP A 420 23.59 2.43 -16.77
CA ASP A 420 24.94 2.02 -16.37
C ASP A 420 25.88 3.19 -16.07
N HIS A 421 25.50 4.42 -16.45
CA HIS A 421 26.28 5.65 -16.20
C HIS A 421 25.35 6.79 -15.79
N VAL A 422 25.82 7.63 -14.88
CA VAL A 422 25.16 8.85 -14.42
C VAL A 422 26.10 10.03 -14.66
N ASP A 423 25.65 11.00 -15.45
CA ASP A 423 26.31 12.31 -15.57
C ASP A 423 25.68 13.30 -14.59
N LEU A 424 26.52 14.05 -13.88
CA LEU A 424 26.14 15.16 -13.00
C LEU A 424 26.33 16.49 -13.73
N PHE A 425 25.28 17.32 -13.76
CA PHE A 425 25.29 18.67 -14.30
C PHE A 425 25.05 19.68 -13.19
N GLY A 426 25.86 20.74 -13.16
CA GLY A 426 25.80 21.76 -12.11
C GLY A 426 26.58 21.38 -10.85
N PRO A 427 26.41 22.11 -9.73
CA PRO A 427 27.20 21.89 -8.52
C PRO A 427 27.06 20.46 -7.97
N VAL A 428 28.14 19.87 -7.47
CA VAL A 428 28.11 18.55 -6.80
C VAL A 428 27.67 18.75 -5.34
N SER A 429 26.36 18.66 -5.11
CA SER A 429 25.73 18.77 -3.78
C SER A 429 25.76 17.44 -3.02
N ASP A 430 25.59 17.48 -1.69
CA ASP A 430 25.49 16.26 -0.88
C ASP A 430 24.29 15.39 -1.30
N GLU A 431 23.19 16.01 -1.72
CA GLU A 431 22.03 15.32 -2.28
C GLU A 431 22.39 14.56 -3.55
N SER A 432 23.18 15.17 -4.43
CA SER A 432 23.63 14.53 -5.67
C SER A 432 24.59 13.36 -5.42
N LEU A 433 25.47 13.49 -4.42
CA LEU A 433 26.38 12.42 -3.99
C LEU A 433 25.62 11.26 -3.37
N ARG A 434 24.65 11.55 -2.49
CA ARG A 434 23.77 10.55 -1.88
C ARG A 434 22.93 9.82 -2.91
N ALA A 435 22.35 10.56 -3.86
CA ALA A 435 21.61 10.00 -4.97
C ALA A 435 22.47 9.01 -5.78
N LEU A 436 23.70 9.39 -6.09
CA LEU A 436 24.66 8.56 -6.81
C LEU A 436 25.07 7.31 -6.01
N ALA A 437 25.34 7.46 -4.71
CA ALA A 437 25.62 6.32 -3.83
C ALA A 437 24.43 5.34 -3.78
N SER A 438 23.21 5.84 -3.57
CA SER A 438 22.01 4.98 -3.52
C SER A 438 21.76 4.27 -4.86
N LYS A 439 22.06 4.93 -5.98
CA LYS A 439 22.07 4.28 -7.30
C LYS A 439 23.06 3.11 -7.35
N ALA A 440 24.29 3.30 -6.87
CA ALA A 440 25.31 2.25 -6.87
C ALA A 440 24.95 1.05 -5.99
N ALA A 441 24.44 1.32 -4.78
CA ALA A 441 23.99 0.30 -3.84
C ALA A 441 22.92 -0.61 -4.44
N GLU A 442 21.92 -0.03 -5.10
CA GLU A 442 20.76 -0.79 -5.59
C GLU A 442 20.91 -1.33 -7.01
N ASP A 443 21.53 -0.57 -7.92
CA ASP A 443 21.57 -0.90 -9.35
C ASP A 443 22.93 -1.42 -9.83
N TRP A 444 24.03 -1.07 -9.16
CA TRP A 444 25.38 -1.42 -9.61
C TRP A 444 26.06 -2.49 -8.75
N GLY A 445 25.34 -3.05 -7.79
CA GLY A 445 25.81 -4.16 -6.96
C GLY A 445 26.72 -3.73 -5.82
N GLY A 446 26.60 -2.48 -5.36
CA GLY A 446 27.38 -1.97 -4.23
C GLY A 446 28.78 -1.49 -4.60
N SER A 447 29.04 -1.22 -5.87
CA SER A 447 30.33 -0.68 -6.31
C SER A 447 30.14 0.40 -7.38
N LEU A 448 31.04 1.38 -7.40
CA LEU A 448 30.98 2.55 -8.28
C LEU A 448 32.38 2.92 -8.79
N THR A 449 32.49 3.28 -10.07
CA THR A 449 33.70 3.87 -10.68
C THR A 449 33.44 5.31 -11.11
N LEU A 450 34.48 6.14 -11.04
CA LEU A 450 34.44 7.54 -11.49
C LEU A 450 34.98 7.65 -12.92
N ASP A 451 34.27 8.39 -13.75
CA ASP A 451 34.64 8.63 -15.15
C ASP A 451 35.08 10.08 -15.35
N GLY A 452 36.31 10.26 -15.86
CA GLY A 452 36.86 11.58 -16.16
C GLY A 452 37.29 12.36 -14.91
N PRO A 453 37.55 13.68 -15.05
CA PRO A 453 38.02 14.50 -13.93
C PRO A 453 36.90 14.71 -12.91
N TRP A 454 37.21 14.48 -11.64
CA TRP A 454 36.34 14.78 -10.50
C TRP A 454 36.98 15.84 -9.59
N PRO A 455 36.20 16.78 -9.03
CA PRO A 455 36.71 17.69 -8.01
C PRO A 455 37.18 16.91 -6.78
N GLU A 456 38.41 17.16 -6.31
CA GLU A 456 39.04 16.39 -5.22
C GLU A 456 38.20 16.37 -3.94
N GLU A 457 37.66 17.53 -3.55
CA GLU A 457 36.76 17.67 -2.38
C GLU A 457 35.46 16.86 -2.54
N ALA A 458 34.90 16.83 -3.75
CA ALA A 458 33.69 16.08 -4.05
C ALA A 458 33.93 14.56 -4.02
N THR A 459 35.10 14.10 -4.48
CA THR A 459 35.49 12.68 -4.42
C THR A 459 35.60 12.19 -2.98
N GLY A 460 36.21 12.97 -2.09
CA GLY A 460 36.29 12.64 -0.66
C GLY A 460 34.92 12.57 0.01
N ARG A 461 34.03 13.51 -0.29
CA ARG A 461 32.63 13.51 0.20
C ARG A 461 31.82 12.33 -0.35
N LEU A 462 32.01 11.99 -1.63
CA LEU A 462 31.37 10.82 -2.23
C LEU A 462 31.84 9.54 -1.56
N TRP A 463 33.15 9.41 -1.28
CA TRP A 463 33.69 8.26 -0.59
C TRP A 463 33.07 8.09 0.80
N LEU A 464 32.94 9.17 1.58
CA LEU A 464 32.26 9.12 2.89
C LEU A 464 30.82 8.63 2.76
N GLU A 465 30.09 9.12 1.76
CA GLU A 465 28.72 8.68 1.51
C GLU A 465 28.64 7.22 1.07
N CYS A 466 29.61 6.76 0.26
CA CYS A 466 29.76 5.36 -0.09
C CYS A 466 29.99 4.49 1.16
N GLN A 467 30.86 4.91 2.08
CA GLN A 467 31.09 4.17 3.33
C GLN A 467 29.83 4.05 4.17
N ARG A 468 29.03 5.12 4.30
CA ARG A 468 27.74 5.09 5.02
C ARG A 468 26.77 4.05 4.46
N GLN A 469 26.82 3.81 3.15
CA GLN A 469 25.91 2.91 2.45
C GLN A 469 26.55 1.55 2.13
N GLY A 470 27.78 1.29 2.58
CA GLY A 470 28.50 0.04 2.33
C GLY A 470 28.88 -0.19 0.87
N ILE A 471 29.19 0.89 0.14
CA ILE A 471 29.53 0.89 -1.28
C ILE A 471 31.04 1.00 -1.45
N ASP A 472 31.59 0.21 -2.37
CA ASP A 472 32.98 0.29 -2.77
C ASP A 472 33.19 1.35 -3.87
N LEU A 473 34.02 2.36 -3.59
CA LEU A 473 34.44 3.36 -4.57
C LEU A 473 35.75 2.91 -5.21
N VAL A 474 35.63 2.26 -6.36
CA VAL A 474 36.73 1.56 -7.02
C VAL A 474 37.80 2.54 -7.50
N GLY A 475 39.05 2.27 -7.12
CA GLY A 475 40.22 3.04 -7.59
C GLY A 475 40.44 4.37 -6.87
N TYR A 476 39.77 4.60 -5.74
CA TYR A 476 40.00 5.78 -4.90
C TYR A 476 40.55 5.39 -3.53
N GLU A 477 41.67 6.02 -3.15
CA GLU A 477 42.21 5.95 -1.80
C GLU A 477 41.91 7.26 -1.06
N PRO A 478 41.24 7.22 0.12
CA PRO A 478 40.90 8.43 0.86
C PRO A 478 42.16 9.10 1.44
N SER A 479 42.17 10.43 1.44
CA SER A 479 43.21 11.17 2.17
C SER A 479 43.13 10.89 3.68
N PRO A 480 44.23 11.07 4.44
CA PRO A 480 44.23 10.85 5.89
C PRO A 480 43.13 11.63 6.64
N ALA A 481 42.80 12.85 6.16
CA ALA A 481 41.74 13.67 6.73
C ALA A 481 40.35 13.06 6.53
N VAL A 482 40.07 12.53 5.34
CA VAL A 482 38.79 11.88 5.01
C VAL A 482 38.64 10.55 5.76
N ALA A 483 39.71 9.77 5.85
CA ALA A 483 39.72 8.52 6.61
C ALA A 483 39.48 8.76 8.12
N ALA A 484 40.09 9.81 8.69
CA ALA A 484 39.88 10.19 10.08
C ALA A 484 38.42 10.62 10.35
N ALA A 485 37.78 11.34 9.41
CA ALA A 485 36.38 11.75 9.54
C ALA A 485 35.43 10.54 9.61
N TRP A 486 35.64 9.51 8.78
CA TRP A 486 34.85 8.28 8.83
C TRP A 486 35.04 7.49 10.13
N ALA A 487 36.28 7.41 10.62
CA ALA A 487 36.59 6.73 11.89
C ALA A 487 35.86 7.38 13.08
N ALA A 488 35.76 8.72 13.10
CA ALA A 488 35.01 9.44 14.11
C ALA A 488 33.49 9.20 14.01
N GLU A 489 32.93 9.22 12.79
CA GLU A 489 31.49 9.03 12.56
C GLU A 489 31.02 7.60 12.89
N SER A 490 31.76 6.58 12.42
CA SER A 490 31.43 5.18 12.66
C SER A 490 31.50 4.78 14.14
N GLY A 491 32.40 5.40 14.92
CA GLY A 491 32.46 5.24 16.38
C GLY A 491 31.21 5.76 17.10
N SER A 492 30.65 6.89 16.65
CA SER A 492 29.44 7.50 17.23
C SER A 492 28.16 6.68 16.96
N ILE A 493 28.06 6.09 15.76
CA ILE A 493 26.92 5.26 15.37
C ILE A 493 26.85 3.98 16.22
N ALA A 494 27.99 3.36 16.50
CA ALA A 494 28.08 2.17 17.35
C ALA A 494 27.64 2.44 18.81
N ASP A 495 27.99 3.60 19.36
CA ASP A 495 27.60 4.04 20.70
C ASP A 495 26.07 4.29 20.79
N THR A 496 25.50 4.96 19.78
CA THR A 496 24.06 5.26 19.73
C THR A 496 23.20 4.00 19.61
N ALA A 497 23.59 3.04 18.76
CA ALA A 497 22.89 1.77 18.61
C ALA A 497 22.89 0.93 19.90
N THR A 498 23.96 1.02 20.69
CA THR A 498 24.11 0.34 21.98
C THR A 498 23.17 0.95 23.04
N LYS A 499 23.14 2.29 23.14
CA LYS A 499 22.23 3.02 24.05
C LYS A 499 20.75 2.73 23.74
N LEU A 500 20.37 2.68 22.46
CA LEU A 500 18.98 2.40 22.07
C LEU A 500 18.54 0.97 22.44
N ARG A 501 19.46 0.00 22.39
CA ARG A 501 19.18 -1.39 22.82
C ARG A 501 18.98 -1.49 24.33
N ALA A 502 19.75 -0.75 25.12
CA ALA A 502 19.61 -0.71 26.57
C ALA A 502 18.24 -0.17 27.00
N VAL A 503 17.82 0.98 26.46
CA VAL A 503 16.52 1.60 26.76
C VAL A 503 15.35 0.67 26.43
N ARG A 504 15.39 0.00 25.27
CA ARG A 504 14.35 -0.97 24.86
C ARG A 504 14.26 -2.19 25.79
N SER A 505 15.36 -2.58 26.41
CA SER A 505 15.39 -3.68 27.38
C SER A 505 14.68 -3.28 28.68
N GLU A 506 14.98 -2.10 29.21
CA GLU A 506 14.39 -1.59 30.46
C GLU A 506 12.89 -1.35 30.32
N THR A 507 12.43 -0.80 29.20
CA THR A 507 10.98 -0.61 28.94
C THR A 507 10.22 -1.93 28.92
N ARG A 508 10.82 -2.99 28.34
CA ARG A 508 10.20 -4.32 28.28
C ARG A 508 10.09 -4.97 29.66
N GLU A 509 11.05 -4.71 30.53
CA GLU A 509 11.08 -5.23 31.89
C GLU A 509 10.07 -4.51 32.79
N ALA A 510 9.89 -3.20 32.62
CA ALA A 510 8.82 -2.43 33.25
C ALA A 510 7.42 -2.96 32.85
N ASP A 511 7.20 -3.27 31.56
CA ASP A 511 5.94 -3.86 31.08
C ASP A 511 5.64 -5.23 31.73
N LEU A 512 6.68 -6.06 31.94
CA LEU A 512 6.56 -7.33 32.65
C LEU A 512 6.22 -7.13 34.13
N LEU A 513 6.82 -6.11 34.78
CA LEU A 513 6.58 -5.79 36.18
C LEU A 513 5.14 -5.34 36.43
N LEU A 514 4.65 -4.43 35.58
CA LEU A 514 3.26 -3.95 35.59
C LEU A 514 2.26 -5.11 35.39
N SER A 515 2.54 -5.98 34.42
CA SER A 515 1.70 -7.15 34.12
C SER A 515 1.67 -8.13 35.30
N ALA A 516 2.82 -8.39 35.92
CA ALA A 516 2.91 -9.25 37.10
C ALA A 516 2.16 -8.67 38.31
N ALA A 517 2.28 -7.36 38.55
CA ALA A 517 1.53 -6.66 39.61
C ALA A 517 0.01 -6.73 39.40
N SER A 518 -0.46 -6.79 38.14
CA SER A 518 -1.87 -6.97 37.80
C SER A 518 -2.40 -8.41 37.99
N GLY A 519 -1.55 -9.35 38.39
CA GLY A 519 -1.91 -10.75 38.63
C GLY A 519 -1.59 -11.70 37.47
N ASP A 520 -0.85 -11.28 36.44
CA ASP A 520 -0.40 -12.19 35.37
C ASP A 520 0.74 -13.10 35.87
N VAL A 521 0.37 -14.34 36.20
CA VAL A 521 1.30 -15.38 36.67
C VAL A 521 2.38 -15.72 35.64
N ALA A 522 2.10 -15.58 34.34
CA ALA A 522 3.07 -15.84 33.29
C ALA A 522 4.08 -14.69 33.15
N ALA A 523 3.66 -13.45 33.37
CA ALA A 523 4.56 -12.30 33.46
C ALA A 523 5.43 -12.38 34.72
N LEU A 524 4.84 -12.73 35.87
CA LEU A 524 5.56 -12.91 37.14
C LEU A 524 6.68 -13.95 37.03
N ARG A 525 6.43 -15.08 36.36
CA ARG A 525 7.45 -16.13 36.10
C ARG A 525 8.59 -15.68 35.19
N ARG A 526 8.39 -14.64 34.37
CA ARG A 526 9.38 -14.11 33.42
C ARG A 526 10.17 -12.93 33.96
N LEU A 527 9.75 -12.35 35.09
CA LEU A 527 10.52 -11.34 35.79
C LEU A 527 11.83 -11.90 36.31
N ASP A 528 12.83 -11.03 36.37
CA ASP A 528 14.07 -11.30 37.09
C ASP A 528 13.78 -11.63 38.57
N PRO A 529 14.51 -12.56 39.21
CA PRO A 529 14.25 -12.98 40.58
C PRO A 529 14.12 -11.83 41.58
N ASP A 530 14.93 -10.79 41.46
CA ASP A 530 14.90 -9.62 42.34
C ASP A 530 13.54 -8.92 42.22
N LEU A 531 13.13 -8.58 40.99
CA LEU A 531 11.84 -7.92 40.74
C LEU A 531 10.63 -8.80 41.07
N ARG A 532 10.77 -10.12 40.93
CA ARG A 532 9.73 -11.07 41.30
C ARG A 532 9.53 -11.11 42.81
N ALA A 533 10.61 -11.19 43.58
CA ALA A 533 10.56 -11.14 45.04
C ALA A 533 10.01 -9.79 45.54
N PHE A 534 10.34 -8.68 44.87
CA PHE A 534 9.74 -7.38 45.16
C PHE A 534 8.22 -7.40 45.05
N VAL A 535 7.67 -7.92 43.94
CA VAL A 535 6.20 -7.98 43.74
C VAL A 535 5.52 -8.97 44.69
N GLN A 536 6.16 -10.10 45.04
CA GLN A 536 5.54 -11.15 45.86
C GLN A 536 5.65 -10.90 47.36
N GLY A 537 6.79 -10.36 47.84
CA GLY A 537 7.09 -10.24 49.26
C GLY A 537 7.01 -8.83 49.83
N HIS A 538 7.23 -7.81 49.00
CA HIS A 538 7.34 -6.42 49.47
C HIS A 538 6.05 -5.60 49.32
N MET A 539 5.03 -6.16 48.68
CA MET A 539 3.82 -5.42 48.29
C MET A 539 2.54 -6.12 48.76
N ASP A 540 1.68 -5.38 49.45
CA ASP A 540 0.31 -5.82 49.71
C ASP A 540 -0.58 -5.74 48.44
N ASP A 541 -1.84 -6.18 48.55
CA ASP A 541 -2.77 -6.23 47.42
C ASP A 541 -3.12 -4.83 46.89
N ASP A 542 -3.18 -3.82 47.77
CA ASP A 542 -3.51 -2.44 47.40
C ASP A 542 -2.33 -1.79 46.68
N GLN A 543 -1.11 -1.94 47.20
CA GLN A 543 0.14 -1.49 46.59
C GLN A 543 0.37 -2.15 45.23
N ARG A 544 0.07 -3.45 45.08
CA ARG A 544 0.14 -4.13 43.78
C ARG A 544 -0.86 -3.56 42.79
N SER A 545 -2.07 -3.22 43.24
CA SER A 545 -3.08 -2.57 42.41
C SER A 545 -2.66 -1.17 41.95
N GLU A 546 -1.99 -0.41 42.81
CA GLU A 546 -1.43 0.89 42.48
C GLU A 546 -0.29 0.78 41.47
N LEU A 547 0.69 -0.10 41.71
CA LEU A 547 1.79 -0.33 40.77
C LEU A 547 1.27 -0.83 39.42
N ALA A 548 0.26 -1.69 39.37
CA ALA A 548 -0.35 -2.16 38.12
C ALA A 548 -1.00 -1.03 37.29
N ARG A 549 -1.27 0.13 37.90
CA ARG A 549 -1.82 1.33 37.25
C ARG A 549 -0.79 2.44 37.03
N ALA A 550 0.44 2.28 37.54
CA ALA A 550 1.50 3.27 37.43
C ALA A 550 1.95 3.48 35.97
N ASP A 551 2.47 4.67 35.68
CA ASP A 551 3.00 4.96 34.36
C ASP A 551 4.28 4.15 34.10
N ARG A 552 4.40 3.60 32.89
CA ARG A 552 5.55 2.78 32.50
C ARG A 552 6.86 3.56 32.58
N GLU A 553 6.86 4.86 32.30
CA GLU A 553 8.06 5.70 32.34
C GLU A 553 8.55 5.87 33.78
N GLU A 554 7.63 6.09 34.72
CA GLU A 554 7.92 6.18 36.16
C GLU A 554 8.42 4.83 36.71
N VAL A 555 7.81 3.72 36.26
CA VAL A 555 8.25 2.36 36.64
C VAL A 555 9.63 2.05 36.07
N THR A 556 9.90 2.43 34.81
CA THR A 556 11.22 2.23 34.18
C THR A 556 12.31 2.96 34.96
N ALA A 557 12.07 4.21 35.36
CA ALA A 557 13.00 4.99 36.18
C ALA A 557 13.23 4.38 37.58
N SER A 558 12.24 3.67 38.11
CA SER A 558 12.26 3.08 39.45
C SER A 558 12.77 1.64 39.51
N LEU A 559 12.99 0.98 38.36
CA LEU A 559 13.49 -0.40 38.28
C LEU A 559 14.74 -0.67 39.14
N PRO A 560 15.77 0.19 39.18
CA PRO A 560 16.94 -0.05 40.04
C PRO A 560 16.59 -0.09 41.54
N ALA A 561 15.65 0.76 41.98
CA ALA A 561 15.20 0.78 43.37
C ALA A 561 14.38 -0.47 43.70
N PHE A 562 13.51 -0.91 42.79
CA PHE A 562 12.72 -2.14 42.95
C PHE A 562 13.60 -3.39 43.03
N ARG A 563 14.64 -3.49 42.19
CA ARG A 563 15.61 -4.59 42.27
C ARG A 563 16.32 -4.61 43.62
N LYS A 564 16.73 -3.45 44.12
CA LYS A 564 17.39 -3.34 45.43
C LYS A 564 16.49 -3.83 46.58
N LEU A 565 15.21 -3.49 46.55
CA LEU A 565 14.23 -3.93 47.54
C LEU A 565 13.97 -5.43 47.44
N GLY A 566 13.79 -5.95 46.22
CA GLY A 566 13.57 -7.37 45.97
C GLY A 566 14.76 -8.25 46.34
N ARG A 567 15.99 -7.78 46.09
CA ARG A 567 17.20 -8.47 46.52
C ARG A 567 17.34 -8.54 48.03
N ALA A 568 17.02 -7.45 48.74
CA ALA A 568 16.96 -7.45 50.19
C ALA A 568 15.90 -8.43 50.75
N GLU A 569 14.85 -8.70 49.98
CA GLU A 569 13.83 -9.67 50.35
C GLU A 569 14.30 -11.12 50.09
N LEU A 570 14.99 -11.37 48.98
CA LEU A 570 15.62 -12.67 48.71
C LEU A 570 16.71 -13.04 49.72
N ASP A 571 17.45 -12.04 50.22
CA ASP A 571 18.44 -12.25 51.28
C ASP A 571 17.79 -12.65 52.62
N ARG A 572 16.52 -12.29 52.86
CA ARG A 572 15.75 -12.65 54.07
C ARG A 572 15.03 -13.99 53.93
N ASP A 573 14.38 -14.21 52.80
CA ASP A 573 13.74 -15.47 52.45
C ASP A 573 14.17 -15.87 51.03
N PRO A 574 15.09 -16.84 50.90
CA PRO A 574 15.54 -17.33 49.60
C PRO A 574 14.40 -17.91 48.73
N ASN A 575 13.26 -18.26 49.33
CA ASN A 575 12.09 -18.77 48.62
C ASN A 575 11.11 -17.68 48.19
N ALA A 576 11.35 -16.40 48.50
CA ALA A 576 10.43 -15.28 48.21
C ALA A 576 10.12 -15.09 46.71
N ALA A 577 10.99 -15.56 45.79
CA ALA A 577 10.75 -15.55 44.35
C ALA A 577 10.08 -16.85 43.81
N THR A 578 9.65 -17.75 44.69
CA THR A 578 9.04 -19.04 44.31
C THR A 578 7.57 -18.84 43.97
N VAL A 579 7.17 -19.22 42.75
CA VAL A 579 5.77 -19.18 42.32
C VAL A 579 5.11 -20.52 42.65
N VAL A 580 4.44 -20.63 43.80
CA VAL A 580 3.67 -21.83 44.19
C VAL A 580 2.46 -21.98 43.26
N ALA A 581 2.29 -23.16 42.67
CA ALA A 581 1.16 -23.46 41.81
C ALA A 581 -0.15 -23.51 42.63
N GLN A 582 -1.07 -22.59 42.36
CA GLN A 582 -2.45 -22.70 42.84
C GLN A 582 -3.14 -23.85 42.07
N PRO A 583 -3.92 -24.73 42.75
CA PRO A 583 -4.68 -25.76 42.05
C PRO A 583 -5.71 -25.11 41.12
N GLU A 584 -5.87 -25.67 39.91
CA GLU A 584 -6.85 -25.20 38.94
C GLU A 584 -8.26 -25.22 39.54
N PRO A 585 -9.07 -24.15 39.36
CA PRO A 585 -10.46 -24.20 39.75
C PRO A 585 -11.15 -25.30 38.93
N LYS A 586 -11.79 -26.25 39.61
CA LYS A 586 -12.59 -27.31 38.96
C LYS A 586 -13.56 -26.67 37.97
N ALA A 587 -13.52 -27.16 36.73
CA ALA A 587 -14.52 -26.84 35.73
C ALA A 587 -15.93 -27.12 36.29
N PRO A 588 -16.93 -26.27 36.03
CA PRO A 588 -18.30 -26.54 36.44
C PRO A 588 -18.75 -27.88 35.85
N SER A 589 -19.33 -28.74 36.68
CA SER A 589 -19.89 -30.02 36.27
C SER A 589 -21.01 -29.78 35.25
N ASP A 590 -20.89 -30.40 34.08
CA ASP A 590 -21.96 -30.51 33.09
C ASP A 590 -23.12 -31.36 33.65
N GLU A 591 -24.01 -30.75 34.42
CA GLU A 591 -25.37 -31.25 34.63
C GLU A 591 -26.31 -30.53 33.66
N TYR A 592 -26.46 -31.11 32.46
CA TYR A 592 -27.64 -30.89 31.64
C TYR A 592 -28.68 -31.94 32.03
N GLU A 593 -29.49 -31.65 33.05
CA GLU A 593 -30.79 -32.31 33.19
C GLU A 593 -31.68 -31.92 32.01
N ARG A 594 -32.09 -32.92 31.23
CA ARG A 594 -33.26 -32.81 30.36
C ARG A 594 -34.48 -32.61 31.25
N ARG A 595 -35.15 -31.46 31.14
CA ARG A 595 -36.57 -31.37 31.53
C ARG A 595 -37.44 -31.64 30.30
N PRO A 596 -38.38 -32.59 30.37
CA PRO A 596 -39.33 -32.83 29.29
C PRO A 596 -40.45 -31.80 29.35
N THR A 597 -40.77 -31.18 28.21
CA THR A 597 -42.10 -31.13 27.58
C THR A 597 -41.98 -30.49 26.22
#